data_AF-A0A257PQT4-F1
#
_entry.id   AF-A0A257PQT4-F1
#
_cell.length_a   1.000
_cell.length_b   1.000
_cell.length_c   1.000
_cell.angle_alpha   90.00
_cell.angle_beta   90.00
_cell.angle_gamma   90.00
#
_symmetry.space_group_name_H-M   'P 1'
#
loop_
_entity.id
_entity.type
_entity.pdbx_description
1 polymer ?
#
loop_
_entity_poly.entity_id
_entity_poly.type
_entity_poly.pdbx_seq_one_letter_code
_entity_poly.pdbx_strand_id
1 'polypeptide(L)' 'MDFEKFTERARGFIQAAQTIAMREYNQQITPEHLLKAFLDDEEGAASGLIRMAGGDA' A
#
# COMPACT_ATOMS: atom_id res chain seq x y z
N MET A 1 10.44 0.99 -13.58
CA MET A 1 10.46 1.83 -12.37
C MET A 1 11.72 1.49 -11.61
N ASP A 2 12.42 2.49 -11.07
CA ASP A 2 13.64 2.26 -10.29
C ASP A 2 13.28 2.19 -8.80
N PHE A 3 13.13 0.97 -8.29
CA PHE A 3 12.65 0.74 -6.93
C PHE A 3 13.71 1.01 -5.86
N GLU A 4 15.00 1.05 -6.24
CA GLU A 4 16.11 1.32 -5.33
C GLU A 4 16.08 2.75 -4.79
N LYS A 5 15.38 3.67 -5.47
CA LYS A 5 15.18 5.05 -5.02
C LYS A 5 14.19 5.21 -3.88
N PHE A 6 13.39 4.18 -3.60
CA PHE A 6 12.42 4.23 -2.49
C PHE A 6 13.09 3.90 -1.16
N THR A 7 12.44 4.28 -0.07
CA THR A 7 12.81 3.78 1.25
C THR A 7 12.54 2.28 1.33
N GLU A 8 13.20 1.59 2.27
CA GLU A 8 12.95 0.18 2.53
C GLU A 8 11.48 -0.10 2.84
N ARG A 9 10.87 0.75 3.68
CA ARG A 9 9.43 0.68 3.99
C ARG A 9 8.56 0.79 2.74
N ALA A 10 8.85 1.76 1.87
CA ALA A 10 8.08 1.96 0.64
C ALA A 10 8.22 0.77 -0.33
N ARG A 11 9.39 0.13 -0.41
CA ARG A 11 9.56 -1.12 -1.17
C ARG A 11 8.72 -2.26 -0.59
N GLY A 12 8.62 -2.36 0.75
CA GLY A 12 7.76 -3.33 1.43
C GLY A 12 6.29 -3.20 1.02
N PHE A 13 5.76 -1.97 0.95
CA PHE A 13 4.38 -1.74 0.49
C PHE A 13 4.14 -2.13 -0.96
N ILE A 14 5.12 -1.91 -1.84
CA ILE A 14 5.00 -2.31 -3.25
C ILE A 14 4.95 -3.84 -3.37
N GLN A 15 5.71 -4.57 -2.56
CA GLN A 15 5.66 -6.04 -2.50
C GLN A 15 4.34 -6.55 -1.93
N ALA A 16 3.80 -5.91 -0.89
CA ALA A 16 2.48 -6.23 -0.35
C ALA A 16 1.38 -5.99 -1.40
N ALA A 17 1.42 -4.87 -2.12
CA ALA A 17 0.50 -4.57 -3.21
C ALA A 17 0.56 -5.61 -4.35
N GLN A 18 1.74 -6.10 -4.70
CA GLN A 18 1.90 -7.22 -5.65
C GLN A 18 1.21 -8.49 -5.17
N THR A 19 1.39 -8.82 -3.88
CA THR A 19 0.77 -10.00 -3.27
C THR A 19 -0.75 -9.91 -3.30
N ILE A 20 -1.31 -8.72 -3.00
CA ILE A 20 -2.74 -8.46 -3.08
C ILE A 20 -3.21 -8.61 -4.53
N ALA A 21 -2.53 -8.01 -5.51
CA ALA A 21 -2.92 -8.13 -6.92
C ALA A 21 -2.96 -9.59 -7.39
N MET A 22 -1.96 -10.40 -7.03
CA MET A 22 -1.94 -11.83 -7.35
C MET A 22 -3.09 -12.58 -6.68
N ARG A 23 -3.38 -12.30 -5.40
CA ARG A 23 -4.46 -12.95 -4.65
C ARG A 23 -5.83 -12.65 -5.23
N GLU A 24 -6.03 -11.43 -5.74
CA GLU A 24 -7.29 -10.97 -6.33
C GLU A 24 -7.34 -11.21 -7.86
N TYR A 25 -6.41 -12.01 -8.41
CA TYR A 25 -6.31 -12.36 -9.83
C TYR A 25 -6.16 -11.18 -10.80
N ASN A 26 -5.57 -10.08 -10.33
CA ASN A 26 -5.28 -8.90 -11.13
C ASN A 26 -3.87 -8.98 -11.73
N GLN A 27 -3.77 -8.92 -13.06
CA GLN A 27 -2.50 -9.02 -13.79
C GLN A 27 -1.58 -7.81 -13.59
N GLN A 28 -2.15 -6.68 -13.17
CA GLN A 28 -1.44 -5.43 -12.98
C GLN A 28 -1.69 -4.91 -11.57
N ILE A 29 -0.62 -4.39 -10.97
CA ILE A 29 -0.75 -3.57 -9.77
C ILE A 29 -1.45 -2.27 -10.18
N THR A 30 -2.43 -1.89 -9.40
CA THR A 30 -3.15 -0.61 -9.52
C THR A 30 -3.07 0.16 -8.21
N PRO A 31 -3.38 1.46 -8.19
CA PRO A 31 -3.37 2.26 -6.97
C PRO A 31 -4.20 1.67 -5.81
N GLU A 32 -5.29 0.97 -6.12
CA GLU A 32 -6.16 0.32 -5.12
C GLU A 32 -5.44 -0.77 -4.33
N HIS A 33 -4.54 -1.52 -4.98
CA HIS A 33 -3.72 -2.54 -4.31
C HIS A 33 -2.73 -1.91 -3.34
N LEU A 34 -2.15 -0.77 -3.73
CA LEU A 34 -1.23 -0.02 -2.89
C LEU A 34 -1.96 0.62 -1.70
N LEU A 35 -3.15 1.18 -1.95
CA LEU A 35 -4.00 1.71 -0.89
C LEU A 35 -4.34 0.63 0.14
N LYS A 36 -4.76 -0.56 -0.33
CA LYS A 36 -5.03 -1.69 0.57
C LYS A 36 -3.80 -2.10 1.36
N ALA A 37 -2.63 -2.17 0.73
CA ALA A 37 -1.37 -2.45 1.43
C ALA A 37 -1.04 -1.40 2.52
N PHE A 38 -1.39 -0.13 2.29
CA PHE A 38 -1.20 0.92 3.29
C PHE A 38 -2.21 0.85 4.44
N LEU A 39 -3.45 0.44 4.17
CA LEU A 39 -4.50 0.30 5.19
C LEU A 39 -4.33 -0.97 6.03
N ASP A 40 -3.81 -2.04 5.43
CA ASP A 40 -3.48 -3.30 6.10
C ASP A 40 -2.18 -3.20 6.94
N ASP A 41 -1.45 -2.08 6.89
CA ASP A 41 -0.24 -1.84 7.68
C ASP A 41 -0.58 -1.67 9.17
N GLU A 42 -0.11 -2.60 10.01
CA GLU A 42 -0.35 -2.56 11.46
C GLU A 42 0.26 -1.32 12.14
N GLU A 43 1.32 -0.75 11.54
CA GLU A 43 1.94 0.48 12.02
C GLU A 43 1.13 1.75 11.64
N GLY A 44 0.10 1.62 10.79
CA GLY A 44 -1.06 2.53 10.74
C GLY A 44 -0.82 3.95 10.22
N ALA A 45 0.32 4.25 9.60
CA ALA A 45 0.67 5.62 9.19
C ALA A 45 -0.37 6.23 8.21
N ALA A 46 -0.84 5.46 7.23
CA ALA A 46 -1.83 5.94 6.27
C ALA A 46 -3.22 6.11 6.90
N SER A 47 -3.68 5.15 7.70
CA SER A 47 -4.95 5.23 8.40
C SER A 47 -4.99 6.41 9.39
N GLY A 48 -3.86 6.71 10.04
CA GLY A 48 -3.71 7.91 10.87
C GLY A 48 -3.84 9.20 10.07
N LEU A 49 -3.20 9.30 8.91
CA LEU A 49 -3.31 10.46 8.01
C LEU A 49 -4.75 10.66 7.51
N ILE A 50 -5.45 9.58 7.14
CA ILE A 50 -6.84 9.64 6.68
C ILE A 50 -7.75 10.16 7.80
N ARG A 51 -7.60 9.64 9.02
CA ARG A 51 -8.36 10.11 10.19
C ARG A 51 -8.08 11.57 10.51
N MET A 52 -6.82 12.02 10.45
CA MET A 52 -6.48 13.44 10.64
C MET A 52 -7.06 14.34 9.54
N ALA A 53 -7.22 13.82 8.33
CA ALA A 53 -7.89 14.53 7.24
C ALA A 53 -9.44 14.53 7.36
N GLY A 54 -10.00 13.88 8.40
CA GLY A 54 -11.44 13.78 8.64
C GLY A 54 -12.12 12.63 7.93
N GLY A 55 -11.37 11.68 7.37
CA GLY A 55 -11.89 10.46 6.78
C GLY A 55 -12.06 9.33 7.80
N ASP A 56 -12.85 8.32 7.43
CA ASP A 56 -12.95 7.05 8.15
C ASP A 56 -12.14 6.00 7.38
N ALA A 57 -11.24 5.33 8.08
CA ALA A 57 -10.20 4.46 7.52
C ALA A 57 -10.15 3.13 8.25
#